data_AF-A0A061PF95-F1
#
_entry.id   AF-A0A061PF95-F1
#
_cell.length_a   1.000
_cell.length_b   1.000
_cell.length_c   1.000
_cell.angle_alpha   90.00
_cell.angle_beta   90.00
_cell.angle_gamma   90.00
#
_symmetry.space_group_name_H-M   'P 1'
#
loop_
_entity.id
_entity.type
_entity.pdbx_description
1 polymer ?
#
loop_
_entity_poly.entity_id
_entity_poly.type
_entity_poly.pdbx_seq_one_letter_code
_entity_poly.pdbx_strand_id
1 'polypeptide(L)'
;MTGDNDESLQVNMKQGYEYYRSIGTKAMQCLHVKLNIIDAHHGVAHTEWQASYVVNDKTIHVPFVPTICCNFKKENRNFGWITGDESELLHKYGVI
;
A
#
# COMPACT_ATOMS: atom_id res chain seq x y z
N MET A 1 -6.68 -13.78 1.03
CA MET A 1 -8.03 -13.62 0.44
C MET A 1 -7.85 -12.90 -0.88
N THR A 2 -8.42 -13.41 -1.97
CA THR A 2 -8.48 -12.71 -3.27
C THR A 2 -9.92 -12.32 -3.52
N GLY A 3 -10.18 -11.06 -3.88
CA GLY A 3 -11.51 -10.57 -4.26
C GLY A 3 -11.64 -10.49 -5.77
N ASP A 4 -12.88 -10.60 -6.26
CA ASP A 4 -13.19 -10.36 -7.67
C ASP A 4 -13.25 -8.85 -7.95
N ASN A 5 -12.89 -8.45 -9.17
CA ASN A 5 -12.95 -7.06 -9.64
C ASN A 5 -14.41 -6.64 -9.95
N ASP A 6 -15.30 -6.78 -8.98
CA ASP A 6 -16.74 -6.50 -9.12
C ASP A 6 -17.18 -5.27 -8.30
N GLU A 7 -18.48 -5.04 -8.21
CA GLU A 7 -19.05 -3.93 -7.43
C GLU A 7 -18.70 -4.04 -5.93
N SER A 8 -18.47 -5.25 -5.41
CA SER A 8 -18.08 -5.46 -4.01
C SER A 8 -16.69 -4.90 -3.73
N LEU A 9 -15.76 -4.98 -4.71
CA LEU A 9 -14.45 -4.35 -4.60
C LEU A 9 -14.58 -2.83 -4.44
N GLN A 10 -15.46 -2.19 -5.21
CA GLN A 10 -15.64 -0.73 -5.13
C GLN A 10 -16.15 -0.31 -3.74
N VAL A 11 -17.10 -1.05 -3.18
CA VAL A 11 -17.63 -0.81 -1.84
C VAL A 11 -16.54 -0.99 -0.78
N ASN A 12 -15.79 -2.10 -0.86
CA ASN A 12 -14.69 -2.39 0.07
C ASN A 12 -13.56 -1.35 -0.02
N MET A 13 -13.22 -0.89 -1.22
CA MET A 13 -12.24 0.18 -1.42
C MET A 13 -12.70 1.49 -0.77
N LYS A 14 -13.99 1.85 -0.93
CA LYS A 14 -14.55 3.05 -0.30
C LYS A 14 -14.44 2.98 1.23
N GLN A 15 -14.83 1.87 1.83
CA GLN A 15 -14.74 1.65 3.28
C GLN A 15 -13.28 1.70 3.76
N GLY A 16 -12.35 1.08 3.01
CA GLY A 16 -10.93 1.16 3.31
C GLY A 16 -10.41 2.60 3.29
N TYR A 17 -10.74 3.39 2.27
CA TYR A 17 -10.34 4.79 2.22
C TYR A 17 -10.96 5.64 3.33
N GLU A 18 -12.20 5.37 3.72
CA GLU A 18 -12.84 6.05 4.86
C GLU A 18 -12.12 5.73 6.17
N TYR A 19 -11.75 4.47 6.39
CA TYR A 19 -10.94 4.06 7.54
C TYR A 19 -9.57 4.77 7.56
N TYR A 20 -8.82 4.78 6.46
CA TYR A 20 -7.53 5.48 6.43
C TYR A 20 -7.65 6.99 6.73
N ARG A 21 -8.73 7.63 6.28
CA ARG A 21 -8.99 9.04 6.62
C ARG A 21 -9.31 9.23 8.10
N SER A 22 -10.05 8.31 8.73
CA SER A 22 -10.44 8.44 10.14
C SER A 22 -9.24 8.33 11.08
N ILE A 23 -8.22 7.54 10.72
CA ILE A 23 -6.96 7.42 11.48
C ILE A 23 -5.94 8.55 11.14
N GLY A 24 -6.36 9.56 10.38
CA GLY A 24 -5.57 10.77 10.16
C GLY A 24 -4.65 10.75 8.95
N THR A 25 -4.75 9.78 8.04
CA THR A 25 -3.94 9.73 6.81
C THR A 25 -4.10 11.01 5.98
N LYS A 26 -2.98 11.62 5.58
CA LYS A 26 -2.93 12.83 4.73
C LYS A 26 -2.29 12.58 3.38
N ALA A 27 -1.24 11.77 3.33
CA ALA A 27 -0.50 11.52 2.10
C ALA A 27 0.17 10.15 2.15
N MET A 28 0.39 9.58 0.97
CA MET A 28 1.18 8.36 0.76
C MET A 28 2.11 8.62 -0.41
N GLN A 29 3.41 8.70 -0.15
CA GLN A 29 4.42 9.07 -1.13
C GLN A 29 5.31 7.89 -1.46
N CYS A 30 5.49 7.59 -2.74
CA CYS A 30 6.51 6.65 -3.18
C CYS A 30 7.86 7.36 -3.21
N LEU A 31 8.81 6.86 -2.42
CA LEU A 31 10.16 7.40 -2.30
C LEU A 31 11.13 6.68 -3.25
N HIS A 32 10.99 5.37 -3.38
CA HIS A 32 11.88 4.55 -4.20
C HIS A 32 11.14 3.37 -4.84
N VAL A 33 11.57 3.01 -6.05
CA VAL A 33 11.15 1.81 -6.75
C VAL A 33 12.38 1.16 -7.37
N LYS A 34 12.70 -0.06 -6.91
CA LYS A 34 13.71 -0.92 -7.51
C LYS A 34 13.02 -2.11 -8.15
N LEU A 35 13.02 -2.15 -9.48
CA LEU A 35 12.44 -3.24 -10.26
C LEU A 35 13.49 -4.30 -10.60
N ASN A 36 13.24 -5.54 -10.21
CA ASN A 36 13.99 -6.71 -10.62
C ASN A 36 13.17 -7.48 -11.66
N ILE A 37 13.68 -7.61 -12.89
CA ILE A 37 13.01 -8.37 -13.95
C ILE A 37 13.29 -9.86 -13.76
N ILE A 38 12.24 -10.68 -13.78
CA ILE A 38 12.35 -12.14 -13.76
C ILE A 38 12.41 -12.67 -15.19
N ASP A 39 11.48 -12.23 -16.04
CA ASP A 39 11.40 -12.60 -17.45
C ASP A 39 10.72 -11.48 -18.27
N ALA A 40 10.45 -11.75 -19.56
CA ALA A 40 9.82 -10.78 -20.47
C ALA A 40 8.44 -10.25 -20.01
N HIS A 41 7.77 -10.96 -19.11
CA HIS A 41 6.42 -10.66 -18.64
C HIS A 41 6.32 -10.47 -17.13
N HIS A 42 7.34 -10.83 -16.34
CA HIS A 42 7.27 -10.81 -14.89
C HIS A 42 8.43 -10.06 -14.25
N GLY A 43 8.15 -9.39 -13.14
CA GLY A 43 9.16 -8.73 -12.33
C GLY A 43 8.69 -8.54 -10.89
N VAL A 44 9.61 -8.11 -10.04
CA VAL A 44 9.37 -7.81 -8.64
C VAL A 44 9.88 -6.41 -8.35
N ALA A 45 8.99 -5.52 -7.92
CA ALA A 45 9.33 -4.17 -7.51
C ALA A 45 9.47 -4.13 -5.98
N HIS A 46 10.67 -3.85 -5.49
CA HIS A 46 10.86 -3.42 -4.11
C HIS A 46 10.61 -1.92 -4.04
N THR A 47 9.67 -1.52 -3.20
CA THR A 47 9.26 -0.12 -3.13
C THR A 47 9.41 0.40 -1.73
N GLU A 48 9.75 1.68 -1.63
CA GLU A 48 9.79 2.41 -0.37
C GLU A 48 8.75 3.51 -0.46
N TRP A 49 7.88 3.54 0.53
CA TRP A 49 6.79 4.49 0.64
C TRP A 49 6.82 5.14 2.01
N GLN A 50 6.27 6.34 2.09
CA GLN A 50 6.06 7.04 3.35
C GLN A 50 4.62 7.54 3.41
N ALA A 51 3.90 7.04 4.41
CA ALA A 51 2.59 7.57 4.76
C ALA A 51 2.75 8.70 5.78
N SER A 52 1.97 9.76 5.63
CA SER A 52 1.89 10.87 6.58
C SER A 52 0.53 10.87 7.25
N TYR A 53 0.51 10.90 8.57
CA TYR A 53 -0.70 10.97 9.40
C TYR A 53 -0.67 12.24 10.23
N VAL A 54 -1.84 12.80 10.55
CA VAL A 54 -2.00 13.85 11.55
C VAL A 54 -2.84 13.30 12.69
N VAL A 55 -2.23 13.13 13.85
CA VAL A 55 -2.85 12.58 15.07
C VAL A 55 -2.60 13.55 16.22
N ASN A 56 -3.65 14.04 16.86
CA ASN A 56 -3.56 15.05 17.94
C ASN A 56 -2.68 16.26 17.54
N ASP A 57 -2.92 16.81 16.35
CA ASP A 57 -2.17 17.93 15.75
C ASP A 57 -0.68 17.69 15.50
N LYS A 58 -0.21 16.44 15.62
CA LYS A 58 1.16 16.05 15.30
C LYS A 58 1.21 15.27 14.00
N THR A 59 2.19 15.62 13.16
CA THR A 59 2.47 14.86 11.94
C THR A 59 3.36 13.66 12.25
N ILE A 60 2.91 12.46 11.88
CA ILE A 60 3.63 11.20 12.03
C ILE A 60 3.92 10.65 10.64
N HIS A 61 5.17 10.25 10.40
CA HIS A 61 5.58 9.62 9.15
C HIS A 61 5.88 8.14 9.39
N VAL A 62 5.19 7.27 8.66
CA VAL A 62 5.36 5.81 8.76
C VAL A 62 5.95 5.29 7.46
N PRO A 63 7.12 4.62 7.50
CA PRO A 63 7.71 4.02 6.31
C PRO A 63 7.06 2.67 6.00
N PHE A 64 6.74 2.44 4.73
CA PHE A 64 6.21 1.19 4.22
C PHE A 64 7.15 0.66 3.14
N VAL A 65 7.53 -0.62 3.23
CA VAL A 65 8.45 -1.27 2.27
C VAL A 65 7.82 -2.46 1.53
N PRO A 66 6.69 -2.27 0.80
CA PRO A 66 6.05 -3.35 0.07
C PRO A 66 6.93 -3.87 -1.06
N THR A 67 6.90 -5.19 -1.22
CA THR A 67 7.37 -5.87 -2.44
C THR A 67 6.18 -6.17 -3.32
N ILE A 68 6.16 -5.65 -4.55
CA ILE A 68 5.05 -5.75 -5.49
C ILE A 68 5.43 -6.73 -6.60
N CYS A 69 4.57 -7.72 -6.85
CA CYS A 69 4.73 -8.65 -7.96
C CYS A 69 4.07 -8.07 -9.22
N CYS A 70 4.87 -7.91 -10.28
CA CYS A 70 4.47 -7.26 -11.51
C CYS A 70 4.25 -8.28 -12.65
N ASN A 71 3.20 -8.07 -13.44
CA ASN A 71 2.94 -8.77 -14.70
C ASN A 71 2.78 -7.74 -15.83
N PHE A 72 3.72 -7.70 -16.76
CA PHE A 72 3.78 -6.69 -17.82
C PHE A 72 2.89 -7.01 -19.03
N LYS A 73 2.24 -8.18 -19.08
CA LYS A 73 1.40 -8.60 -20.21
C LYS A 73 -0.03 -8.05 -20.16
N LYS A 74 -0.51 -7.69 -18.96
CA LYS A 74 -1.87 -7.16 -18.74
C LYS A 74 -1.84 -5.64 -18.54
N GLU A 75 -2.93 -4.96 -18.87
CA GLU A 75 -3.10 -3.53 -18.57
C GLU A 75 -2.92 -3.23 -17.08
N ASN A 76 -3.35 -4.16 -16.22
CA ASN A 76 -3.08 -4.15 -14.79
C ASN A 76 -1.74 -4.82 -14.49
N ARG A 77 -0.73 -3.99 -14.27
CA ARG A 77 0.68 -4.41 -14.15
C ARG A 77 1.05 -5.05 -12.81
N ASN A 78 0.15 -5.06 -11.83
CA ASN A 78 0.39 -5.58 -10.48
C ASN A 78 -0.65 -6.66 -10.16
N PHE A 79 -0.21 -7.83 -9.69
CA PHE A 79 -1.13 -8.94 -9.34
C PHE A 79 -1.03 -9.37 -7.87
N GLY A 80 -0.16 -8.74 -7.08
CA GLY A 80 -0.05 -8.97 -5.65
C GLY A 80 1.05 -8.12 -5.00
N TRP A 81 0.99 -8.01 -3.68
CA TRP A 81 2.02 -7.38 -2.87
C TRP A 81 2.29 -8.22 -1.62
N ILE A 82 3.50 -8.06 -1.09
CA ILE A 82 3.95 -8.66 0.16
C ILE A 82 4.33 -7.50 1.08
N THR A 83 3.66 -7.41 2.24
CA THR A 83 3.89 -6.42 3.29
C THR A 83 3.98 -7.12 4.64
N GLY A 84 4.60 -6.45 5.62
CA GLY A 84 4.48 -6.85 7.02
C GLY A 84 3.07 -6.59 7.58
N ASP A 85 2.92 -6.77 8.90
CA ASP A 85 1.70 -6.41 9.62
C ASP A 85 1.57 -4.88 9.72
N GLU A 86 0.61 -4.33 8.99
CA GLU A 86 0.34 -2.89 8.97
C GLU A 86 -0.19 -2.40 10.31
N SER A 87 -1.06 -3.17 10.99
CA SER A 87 -1.64 -2.77 12.27
C SER A 87 -0.57 -2.68 13.36
N GLU A 88 0.32 -3.68 13.43
CA GLU A 88 1.46 -3.65 14.35
C GLU A 88 2.36 -2.43 14.09
N LEU A 89 2.62 -2.14 12.81
CA LEU A 89 3.42 -0.98 12.42
C LEU A 89 2.75 0.34 12.83
N LEU A 90 1.46 0.51 12.58
CA LEU A 90 0.74 1.74 12.95
C LEU A 90 0.67 1.95 14.47
N HIS A 91 0.48 0.88 15.25
CA HIS A 91 0.57 0.95 16.72
C HIS A 91 1.97 1.38 17.19
N LYS A 92 3.02 0.82 16.59
CA LYS A 92 4.41 1.18 16.93
C LYS A 92 4.71 2.66 16.72
N TYR A 93 4.11 3.28 15.70
CA TYR A 93 4.27 4.70 15.40
C TYR A 93 3.25 5.60 16.11
N GLY A 94 2.30 5.02 16.86
CA GLY A 94 1.28 5.76 17.61
C GLY A 94 0.22 6.42 16.72
N VAL A 95 -0.06 5.84 15.55
CA VAL A 95 -1.15 6.27 14.66
C VAL A 95 -2.50 5.74 15.15
N ILE A 96 -2.51 4.49 15.63
CA ILE A 96 -3.66 3.80 16.22
C ILE A 96 -3.31 3.21 17.58
#